data_AF-A0A1Y0IKZ9-F1
#
_entry.id   AF-A0A1Y0IKZ9-F1
#
_cell.length_a   1.000
_cell.length_b   1.000
_cell.length_c   1.000
_cell.angle_alpha   90.00
_cell.angle_beta   90.00
_cell.angle_gamma   90.00
#
_symmetry.space_group_name_H-M   'P 1'
#
loop_
_entity.id
_entity.type
_entity.pdbx_description
1 polymer ?
#
loop_
_entity_poly.entity_id
_entity_poly.type
_entity_poly.pdbx_seq_one_letter_code
_entity_poly.pdbx_strand_id
1 'polypeptide(L)'
;MEFAVMPDYLYGASVRVNGKWLGVIDERPLKFRIRDAGAFTLLVELSPLQSDPTGDVVAVPFARVIKIKDGEIVPPEVETDGSIHIRKAGRSWQLHFVYPKVEVLGQGLETLLLPLQTESADFDHDGRLDVAETFATNLRGHVRVKSATGQILLQEVYPDSAVRIEAADLTRDGRPDLLIFWRGAQDEPYMQLWDGADASISTFEGFTGIRRAARAEVLLEKKLQTPFRETVGLYRYQPVPHESPQFQLVRAEDRTLQRADVEAETVEAFLSSVEAGDRKGAALYLAKGFPLPDLHFYGHEIESVEGAKSAVSVYEWLTPGYYDVEKYFALDLVRQPDAVSEWKIRAIKPRVHGK
;
A
#
# COMPACT_ATOMS: atom_id res chain seq x y z
N MET A 1 17.85 -35.36 -32.73
CA MET A 1 16.89 -34.39 -32.16
C MET A 1 17.51 -33.00 -32.15
N GLU A 2 16.73 -31.97 -32.46
CA GLU A 2 17.19 -30.57 -32.45
C GLU A 2 16.61 -29.84 -31.24
N PHE A 3 17.48 -29.13 -30.53
CA PHE A 3 17.14 -28.34 -29.34
C PHE A 3 17.46 -26.88 -29.58
N ALA A 4 16.62 -26.00 -29.04
CA ALA A 4 16.91 -24.58 -28.92
C ALA A 4 16.71 -24.15 -27.46
N VAL A 5 17.76 -23.62 -26.84
CA VAL A 5 17.70 -22.99 -25.51
C VAL A 5 17.64 -21.48 -25.71
N MET A 6 16.62 -20.85 -25.14
CA MET A 6 16.36 -19.42 -25.25
C MET A 6 16.37 -18.82 -23.85
N PRO A 7 17.49 -18.23 -23.38
CA PRO A 7 17.47 -17.48 -22.14
C PRO A 7 16.72 -16.16 -22.34
N ASP A 8 16.17 -15.64 -21.25
CA ASP A 8 15.62 -14.28 -21.21
C ASP A 8 16.76 -13.25 -21.22
N TYR A 9 16.48 -12.00 -21.58
CA TYR A 9 17.48 -10.93 -21.80
C TYR A 9 18.36 -10.59 -20.58
N LEU A 10 18.03 -11.10 -19.40
CA LEU A 10 18.77 -10.88 -18.15
C LEU A 10 19.81 -11.97 -17.83
N TYR A 11 19.81 -13.08 -18.58
CA TYR A 11 20.58 -14.27 -18.21
C TYR A 11 21.34 -14.87 -19.38
N GLY A 12 22.42 -15.53 -19.00
CA GLY A 12 23.18 -16.40 -19.85
C GLY A 12 22.91 -17.83 -19.46
N ALA A 13 23.05 -18.73 -20.41
CA ALA A 13 22.85 -20.16 -20.16
C ALA A 13 24.10 -20.94 -20.54
N SER A 14 24.56 -21.85 -19.69
CA SER A 14 25.46 -22.92 -20.13
C SER A 14 24.71 -24.22 -20.27
N VAL A 15 24.99 -24.94 -21.35
CA VAL A 15 24.31 -26.20 -21.68
C VAL A 15 25.32 -27.33 -21.66
N ARG A 16 24.98 -28.45 -20.98
CA ARG A 16 25.74 -29.70 -21.02
C ARG A 16 24.85 -30.87 -21.43
N VAL A 17 25.36 -31.76 -22.26
CA VAL A 17 24.69 -33.01 -22.64
C VAL A 17 25.54 -34.18 -22.17
N ASN A 18 24.97 -35.04 -21.31
CA ASN A 18 25.69 -36.14 -20.66
C ASN A 18 27.01 -35.68 -20.02
N GLY A 19 27.00 -34.51 -19.37
CA GLY A 19 28.18 -33.91 -18.75
C GLY A 19 29.14 -33.18 -19.69
N LYS A 20 28.99 -33.31 -21.02
CA LYS A 20 29.82 -32.58 -22.00
C LYS A 20 29.27 -31.18 -22.23
N TRP A 21 30.10 -30.16 -21.98
CA TRP A 21 29.78 -28.75 -22.19
C TRP A 21 29.63 -28.40 -23.68
N LEU A 22 28.58 -27.64 -24.01
CA LEU A 22 28.23 -27.26 -25.38
C LEU A 22 28.39 -25.76 -25.66
N GLY A 23 28.53 -24.90 -24.64
CA GLY A 23 28.72 -23.45 -24.80
C GLY A 23 28.04 -22.62 -23.70
N VAL A 24 28.30 -21.31 -23.70
CA VAL A 24 27.53 -20.27 -22.99
C VAL A 24 26.66 -19.51 -24.00
N ILE A 25 25.49 -19.07 -23.57
CA ILE A 25 24.55 -18.22 -24.30
C ILE A 25 24.54 -16.87 -23.62
N ASP A 26 24.79 -15.78 -24.36
CA ASP A 26 24.64 -14.44 -23.80
C ASP A 26 23.40 -13.73 -24.36
N GLU A 27 23.10 -13.84 -25.67
CA GLU A 27 21.97 -13.08 -26.25
C GLU A 27 21.21 -13.79 -27.39
N ARG A 28 21.67 -14.98 -27.82
CA ARG A 28 21.10 -15.67 -29.01
C ARG A 28 20.74 -17.12 -28.71
N PRO A 29 19.61 -17.65 -29.24
CA PRO A 29 19.23 -19.04 -29.02
C PRO A 29 20.36 -20.02 -29.38
N LEU A 30 20.78 -20.87 -28.44
CA LEU A 30 21.72 -21.95 -28.75
C LEU A 30 20.97 -23.11 -29.36
N LYS A 31 21.24 -23.34 -30.65
CA LYS A 31 20.70 -24.47 -31.39
C LYS A 31 21.75 -25.58 -31.47
N PHE A 32 21.40 -26.77 -31.04
CA PHE A 32 22.28 -27.93 -31.17
C PHE A 32 21.49 -29.19 -31.55
N ARG A 33 22.20 -30.13 -32.18
CA ARG A 33 21.63 -31.39 -32.66
C ARG A 33 22.32 -32.57 -32.02
N ILE A 34 21.53 -33.42 -31.38
CA ILE A 34 21.98 -34.72 -30.87
C ILE A 34 21.67 -35.75 -31.96
N ARG A 35 22.72 -36.33 -32.57
CA ARG A 35 22.61 -37.43 -33.53
C ARG A 35 22.71 -38.72 -32.69
N ASP A 36 21.71 -39.59 -32.81
CA ASP A 36 21.54 -40.85 -32.06
C ASP A 36 21.19 -40.75 -30.57
N ALA A 37 19.89 -40.66 -30.27
CA ALA A 37 19.42 -40.55 -28.90
C ALA A 37 18.75 -41.85 -28.42
N GLY A 38 19.55 -42.73 -27.83
CA GLY A 38 19.08 -43.51 -26.68
C GLY A 38 18.79 -42.59 -25.49
N ALA A 39 18.73 -43.11 -24.27
CA ALA A 39 18.53 -42.26 -23.10
C ALA A 39 19.70 -41.27 -22.89
N PHE A 40 19.41 -39.98 -22.69
CA PHE A 40 20.42 -38.97 -22.37
C PHE A 40 19.88 -37.90 -21.41
N THR A 41 20.81 -37.17 -20.80
CA THR A 41 20.53 -36.10 -19.84
C THR A 41 21.01 -34.76 -20.38
N LEU A 42 20.15 -33.76 -20.31
CA LEU A 42 20.46 -32.37 -20.63
C LEU A 42 20.51 -31.55 -19.32
N LEU A 43 21.65 -30.96 -19.02
CA LEU A 43 21.81 -29.99 -17.93
C LEU A 43 21.82 -28.59 -18.55
N VAL A 44 20.91 -27.72 -18.10
CA VAL A 44 20.93 -26.29 -18.43
C VAL A 44 21.18 -25.53 -17.14
N GLU A 45 22.27 -24.79 -17.09
CA GLU A 45 22.66 -23.92 -15.97
C GLU A 45 22.41 -22.48 -16.42
N LEU A 46 21.60 -21.72 -15.68
CA LEU A 46 21.33 -20.32 -15.98
C LEU A 46 22.09 -19.45 -14.98
N SER A 47 22.83 -18.46 -15.49
CA SER A 47 23.60 -17.50 -14.69
C SER A 47 23.25 -16.08 -15.15
N PRO A 48 23.07 -15.12 -14.25
CA PRO A 48 22.86 -13.73 -14.66
C PRO A 48 24.03 -13.22 -15.49
N LEU A 49 23.74 -12.51 -16.58
CA LEU A 49 24.78 -11.82 -17.38
C LEU A 49 25.12 -10.47 -16.79
N GLN A 50 24.13 -9.81 -16.19
CA GLN A 50 24.26 -8.52 -15.54
C GLN A 50 23.37 -8.51 -14.31
N SER A 51 23.83 -7.86 -13.23
CA SER A 51 22.91 -7.36 -12.21
C SER A 51 21.94 -6.41 -12.90
N ASP A 52 20.64 -6.57 -12.65
CA ASP A 52 19.65 -5.57 -13.08
C ASP A 52 20.17 -4.18 -12.69
N PRO A 53 20.26 -3.20 -13.62
CA PRO A 53 20.70 -1.85 -13.30
C PRO A 53 19.86 -1.17 -12.22
N THR A 54 18.62 -1.65 -11.94
CA THR A 54 17.82 -1.15 -10.82
C THR A 54 18.20 -1.77 -9.47
N GLY A 55 18.96 -2.88 -9.46
CA GLY A 55 19.34 -3.60 -8.25
C GLY A 55 18.23 -4.44 -7.61
N ASP A 56 17.04 -4.49 -8.23
CA ASP A 56 15.84 -5.08 -7.62
C ASP A 56 15.70 -6.60 -7.85
N VAL A 57 16.46 -7.15 -8.80
CA VAL A 57 16.38 -8.57 -9.16
C VAL A 57 17.69 -9.27 -8.83
N VAL A 58 17.72 -10.01 -7.71
CA VAL A 58 18.79 -10.98 -7.45
C VAL A 58 18.49 -12.24 -8.23
N ALA A 59 19.20 -12.36 -9.34
CA ALA A 59 19.23 -13.55 -10.15
C ALA A 59 19.86 -14.72 -9.38
N VAL A 60 19.05 -15.66 -8.89
CA VAL A 60 19.56 -16.89 -8.27
C VAL A 60 19.99 -17.85 -9.38
N PRO A 61 21.27 -18.27 -9.45
CA PRO A 61 21.67 -19.28 -10.41
C PRO A 61 20.94 -20.57 -10.11
N PHE A 62 20.33 -21.17 -11.12
CA PHE A 62 19.72 -22.47 -10.99
C PHE A 62 20.10 -23.37 -12.15
N ALA A 63 20.23 -24.66 -11.84
CA ALA A 63 20.52 -25.70 -12.81
C ALA A 63 19.33 -26.65 -12.89
N ARG A 64 19.02 -27.13 -14.11
CA ARG A 64 17.91 -28.05 -14.35
C ARG A 64 18.37 -29.23 -15.19
N VAL A 65 17.96 -30.42 -14.75
CA VAL A 65 18.32 -31.70 -15.35
C VAL A 65 17.09 -32.26 -16.06
N ILE A 66 17.16 -32.38 -17.39
CA ILE A 66 16.07 -32.89 -18.22
C ILE A 66 16.48 -34.25 -18.75
N LYS A 67 15.69 -35.27 -18.42
CA LYS A 67 15.90 -36.64 -18.87
C LYS A 67 15.11 -36.87 -20.14
N ILE A 68 15.76 -37.42 -21.16
CA ILE A 68 15.14 -37.73 -22.46
C ILE A 68 15.40 -39.20 -22.76
N LYS A 69 14.34 -39.95 -23.06
CA LYS A 69 14.39 -41.38 -23.39
C LYS A 69 13.59 -41.62 -24.65
N ASP A 70 14.21 -42.27 -25.63
CA ASP A 70 13.60 -42.65 -26.91
C ASP A 70 12.96 -41.47 -27.68
N GLY A 71 13.51 -40.27 -27.49
CA GLY A 71 13.02 -39.04 -28.12
C GLY A 71 11.84 -38.38 -27.42
N GLU A 72 11.44 -38.89 -26.25
CA GLU A 72 10.45 -38.26 -25.39
C GLU A 72 11.11 -37.74 -24.12
N ILE A 73 10.62 -36.59 -23.64
CA ILE A 73 11.04 -36.07 -22.35
C ILE A 73 10.42 -36.97 -21.30
N VAL A 74 11.26 -37.60 -20.49
CA VAL A 74 10.80 -38.38 -19.36
C VAL A 74 10.46 -37.35 -18.28
N PRO A 75 9.19 -37.26 -17.85
CA PRO A 75 8.80 -36.32 -16.80
C PRO A 75 9.68 -36.52 -15.55
N PRO A 76 9.90 -35.45 -14.78
CA PRO A 76 9.05 -35.20 -13.64
C PRO A 76 7.76 -34.56 -14.14
N GLU A 77 6.60 -34.99 -13.61
CA GLU A 77 5.37 -34.19 -13.74
C GLU A 77 5.77 -32.75 -13.41
N VAL A 78 5.50 -31.83 -14.34
CA VAL A 78 5.89 -30.41 -14.30
C VAL A 78 6.02 -29.95 -12.85
N GLU A 79 7.23 -29.58 -12.42
CA GLU A 79 7.38 -29.05 -11.05
C GLU A 79 6.40 -27.89 -10.89
N THR A 80 5.70 -27.87 -9.76
CA THR A 80 4.52 -27.03 -9.49
C THR A 80 4.79 -25.53 -9.57
N ASP A 81 6.05 -25.12 -9.66
CA ASP A 81 6.47 -23.72 -9.69
C ASP A 81 6.27 -23.03 -11.05
N GLY A 82 5.94 -23.80 -12.11
CA GLY A 82 5.67 -23.25 -13.44
C GLY A 82 6.88 -22.60 -14.12
N SER A 83 8.09 -22.81 -13.61
CA SER A 83 9.30 -22.09 -14.04
C SER A 83 9.88 -22.55 -15.38
N ILE A 84 9.43 -23.69 -15.90
CA ILE A 84 9.92 -24.27 -17.15
C ILE A 84 8.74 -24.68 -18.03
N HIS A 85 8.64 -24.02 -19.17
CA HIS A 85 7.68 -24.31 -20.22
C HIS A 85 8.37 -25.05 -21.36
N ILE A 86 8.04 -26.33 -21.51
CA ILE A 86 8.59 -27.17 -22.57
C ILE A 86 7.57 -27.24 -23.71
N ARG A 87 7.97 -26.83 -24.91
CA ARG A 87 7.11 -26.86 -26.10
C ARG A 87 7.74 -27.69 -27.21
N LYS A 88 7.00 -28.67 -27.75
CA LYS A 88 7.37 -29.36 -28.98
C LYS A 88 6.97 -28.51 -30.19
N ALA A 89 7.93 -28.18 -31.06
CA ALA A 89 7.71 -27.41 -32.28
C ALA A 89 8.22 -28.23 -33.49
N GLY A 90 7.32 -29.00 -34.11
CA GLY A 90 7.67 -29.92 -35.18
C GLY A 90 8.61 -31.04 -34.71
N ARG A 91 9.81 -31.12 -35.31
CA ARG A 91 10.89 -32.08 -34.93
C ARG A 91 11.85 -31.54 -33.86
N SER A 92 11.58 -30.33 -33.35
CA SER A 92 12.42 -29.65 -32.36
C SER A 92 11.71 -29.50 -31.02
N TRP A 93 12.49 -29.39 -29.96
CA TRP A 93 12.01 -29.01 -28.63
C TRP A 93 12.52 -27.62 -28.29
N GLN A 94 11.61 -26.78 -27.79
CA GLN A 94 11.91 -25.46 -27.26
C GLN A 94 11.72 -25.49 -25.75
N LEU A 95 12.72 -24.99 -25.04
CA LEU A 95 12.70 -24.85 -23.60
C LEU A 95 12.61 -23.36 -23.29
N HIS A 96 11.48 -22.95 -22.73
CA HIS A 96 11.22 -21.60 -22.28
C HIS A 96 11.34 -21.59 -20.77
N PHE A 97 12.29 -20.83 -20.24
CA PHE A 97 12.42 -20.64 -18.81
C PHE A 97 11.61 -19.40 -18.45
N VAL A 98 10.52 -19.59 -17.72
CA VAL A 98 9.74 -18.48 -17.17
C VAL A 98 10.27 -18.28 -15.77
N TYR A 99 11.00 -17.20 -15.55
CA TYR A 99 11.43 -16.89 -14.20
C TYR A 99 10.18 -16.67 -13.34
N PRO A 100 10.01 -17.37 -12.20
CA PRO A 100 9.18 -16.81 -11.18
C PRO A 100 9.81 -15.45 -10.88
N LYS A 101 9.07 -14.36 -11.12
CA LYS A 101 9.34 -13.12 -10.40
C LYS A 101 9.13 -13.48 -8.95
N VAL A 102 10.18 -13.99 -8.32
CA VAL A 102 10.29 -13.92 -6.89
C VAL A 102 10.53 -12.44 -6.68
N GLU A 103 9.44 -11.68 -6.54
CA GLU A 103 9.50 -10.50 -5.71
C GLU A 103 10.07 -11.04 -4.41
N VAL A 104 11.37 -10.81 -4.18
CA VAL A 104 11.97 -11.07 -2.88
C VAL A 104 11.38 -9.98 -1.99
N LEU A 105 10.14 -10.19 -1.57
CA LEU A 105 9.43 -9.38 -0.61
C LEU A 105 10.30 -9.37 0.65
N GLY A 106 11.05 -8.28 0.86
CA GLY A 106 11.75 -8.02 2.11
C GLY A 106 13.27 -8.12 2.14
N GLN A 107 13.99 -8.29 1.01
CA GLN A 107 15.47 -8.16 0.99
C GLN A 107 15.98 -7.35 -0.21
N GLY A 108 15.33 -6.22 -0.51
CA GLY A 108 15.98 -5.18 -1.28
C GLY A 108 17.24 -4.73 -0.52
N LEU A 109 18.37 -4.59 -1.21
CA LEU A 109 19.58 -4.01 -0.65
C LEU A 109 19.23 -2.64 -0.06
N GLU A 110 19.09 -2.56 1.27
CA GLU A 110 18.83 -1.34 2.04
C GLU A 110 19.99 -0.37 1.81
N THR A 111 19.89 0.44 0.76
CA THR A 111 21.08 1.01 0.14
C THR A 111 21.52 2.33 0.72
N LEU A 112 20.85 2.88 1.73
CA LEU A 112 21.34 3.91 2.65
C LEU A 112 20.27 4.14 3.72
N LEU A 113 20.66 4.06 5.00
CA LEU A 113 19.80 4.51 6.09
C LEU A 113 19.71 6.03 6.00
N LEU A 114 18.50 6.55 5.81
CA LEU A 114 18.23 7.99 5.81
C LEU A 114 17.65 8.35 7.18
N PRO A 115 18.42 8.99 8.09
CA PRO A 115 17.86 9.51 9.32
C PRO A 115 16.76 10.52 9.02
N LEU A 116 15.60 10.38 9.66
CA LEU A 116 14.45 11.25 9.45
C LEU A 116 14.23 12.17 10.65
N GLN A 117 14.21 11.60 11.86
CA GLN A 117 13.94 12.34 13.08
C GLN A 117 14.69 11.76 14.27
N THR A 118 14.90 12.58 15.29
CA THR A 118 15.43 12.15 16.59
C THR A 118 14.68 12.88 17.70
N GLU A 119 14.30 12.15 18.74
CA GLU A 119 13.72 12.65 19.98
C GLU A 119 14.58 12.19 21.17
N SER A 120 14.56 12.94 22.26
CA SER A 120 15.31 12.59 23.48
C SER A 120 14.47 12.80 24.72
N ALA A 121 14.37 11.77 25.53
CA ALA A 121 13.66 11.75 26.80
C ALA A 121 14.23 10.63 27.68
N ASP A 122 13.94 10.63 28.98
CA ASP A 122 14.33 9.55 29.91
C ASP A 122 13.26 8.45 29.84
N PHE A 123 13.34 7.60 28.81
CA PHE A 123 12.32 6.62 28.46
C PHE A 123 12.34 5.41 29.38
N ASP A 124 13.51 5.05 29.95
CA ASP A 124 13.62 3.98 30.95
C ASP A 124 13.61 4.48 32.42
N HIS A 125 13.56 5.81 32.61
CA HIS A 125 13.49 6.47 33.92
C HIS A 125 14.72 6.17 34.80
N ASP A 126 15.90 6.03 34.20
CA ASP A 126 17.17 5.87 34.91
C ASP A 126 17.81 7.22 35.32
N GLY A 127 17.18 8.33 34.94
CA GLY A 127 17.64 9.70 35.19
C GLY A 127 18.58 10.24 34.12
N ARG A 128 18.75 9.55 32.99
CA ARG A 128 19.58 9.96 31.85
C ARG A 128 18.70 10.12 30.61
N LEU A 129 19.21 10.88 29.64
CA LEU A 129 18.49 11.05 28.38
C LEU A 129 18.78 9.88 27.45
N ASP A 130 17.71 9.22 27.03
CA ASP A 130 17.69 8.23 25.98
C ASP A 130 17.42 8.90 24.63
N VAL A 131 17.56 8.11 23.55
CA VAL A 131 17.41 8.60 22.18
C VAL A 131 16.45 7.69 21.42
N ALA A 132 15.37 8.28 20.92
CA ALA A 132 14.51 7.68 19.90
C ALA A 132 14.91 8.24 18.53
N GLU A 133 15.17 7.37 17.56
CA GLU A 133 15.54 7.75 16.20
C GLU A 133 14.59 7.09 15.20
N THR A 134 14.21 7.83 14.16
CA THR A 134 13.63 7.25 12.96
C THR A 134 14.59 7.30 11.80
N PHE A 135 14.60 6.25 11.02
CA PHE A 135 15.35 6.18 9.78
C PHE A 135 14.56 5.39 8.74
N ALA A 136 14.72 5.76 7.49
CA ALA A 136 14.08 5.10 6.38
C ALA A 136 15.08 4.30 5.55
N THR A 137 14.60 3.17 5.04
CA THR A 137 15.11 2.55 3.83
C THR A 137 14.29 3.06 2.64
N ASN A 138 14.54 2.55 1.44
CA ASN A 138 13.76 2.90 0.25
C ASN A 138 12.26 2.55 0.36
N LEU A 139 11.89 1.60 1.21
CA LEU A 139 10.51 1.07 1.27
C LEU A 139 9.90 1.03 2.68
N ARG A 140 10.70 1.17 3.73
CA ARG A 140 10.25 0.98 5.11
C ARG A 140 10.82 2.05 6.03
N GLY A 141 10.03 2.47 7.00
CA GLY A 141 10.46 3.31 8.10
C GLY A 141 10.78 2.43 9.29
N HIS A 142 11.78 2.84 10.05
CA HIS A 142 12.23 2.15 11.24
C HIS A 142 12.23 3.11 12.40
N VAL A 143 11.86 2.62 13.58
CA VAL A 143 11.98 3.34 14.84
C VAL A 143 12.91 2.55 15.73
N ARG A 144 13.86 3.24 16.37
CA ARG A 144 14.72 2.64 17.40
C ARG A 144 14.80 3.55 18.60
N VAL A 145 14.61 3.00 19.79
CA VAL A 145 14.90 3.68 21.06
C VAL A 145 16.13 3.03 21.69
N LYS A 146 17.11 3.85 22.05
CA LYS A 146 18.35 3.44 22.71
C LYS A 146 18.47 4.17 24.04
N SER A 147 18.78 3.44 25.11
CA SER A 147 19.07 4.07 26.40
C SER A 147 20.36 4.87 26.35
N ALA A 148 20.61 5.68 27.37
CA ALA A 148 21.86 6.42 27.54
C ALA A 148 23.12 5.53 27.56
N THR A 149 22.98 4.23 27.86
CA THR A 149 24.08 3.25 27.82
C THR A 149 24.22 2.52 26.47
N GLY A 150 23.32 2.81 25.53
CA GLY A 150 23.26 2.20 24.20
C GLY A 150 22.46 0.90 24.14
N GLN A 151 21.79 0.49 25.22
CA GLN A 151 20.87 -0.65 25.18
C GLN A 151 19.67 -0.31 24.30
N ILE A 152 19.28 -1.22 23.40
CA ILE A 152 18.07 -1.04 22.59
C ILE A 152 16.85 -1.33 23.49
N LEU A 153 15.99 -0.33 23.67
CA LEU A 153 14.74 -0.42 24.43
C LEU A 153 13.57 -0.82 23.51
N LEU A 154 13.57 -0.32 22.27
CA LEU A 154 12.57 -0.59 21.24
C LEU A 154 13.23 -0.61 19.86
N GLN A 155 12.82 -1.54 18.99
CA GLN A 155 13.18 -1.50 17.57
C GLN A 155 12.07 -2.10 16.72
N GLU A 156 11.44 -1.27 15.89
CA GLU A 156 10.27 -1.65 15.10
C GLU A 156 10.42 -1.22 13.63
N VAL A 157 9.66 -1.88 12.75
CA VAL A 157 9.64 -1.63 11.31
C VAL A 157 8.20 -1.36 10.85
N TYR A 158 8.02 -0.29 10.10
CA TYR A 158 6.73 0.18 9.62
C TYR A 158 6.66 0.13 8.09
N PRO A 159 5.44 -0.07 7.55
CA PRO A 159 5.28 -0.18 6.11
C PRO A 159 5.51 1.14 5.36
N ASP A 160 5.39 2.26 6.06
CA ASP A 160 5.61 3.63 5.57
C ASP A 160 7.07 4.03 5.77
N SER A 161 7.70 4.65 4.78
CA SER A 161 9.04 5.23 4.92
C SER A 161 9.03 6.57 5.65
N ALA A 162 7.90 7.29 5.71
CA ALA A 162 7.78 8.62 6.33
C ALA A 162 7.34 8.57 7.81
N VAL A 163 7.87 7.62 8.59
CA VAL A 163 7.53 7.48 10.01
C VAL A 163 7.98 8.71 10.80
N ARG A 164 7.08 9.23 11.63
CA ARG A 164 7.32 10.36 12.54
C ARG A 164 7.18 9.90 13.98
N ILE A 165 7.98 10.48 14.87
CA ILE A 165 7.92 10.20 16.31
C ILE A 165 7.68 11.46 17.12
N GLU A 166 7.13 11.34 18.32
CA GLU A 166 6.98 12.43 19.30
C GLU A 166 7.10 11.86 20.72
N ALA A 167 7.84 12.55 21.59
CA ALA A 167 7.93 12.19 23.02
C ALA A 167 6.96 13.02 23.86
N ALA A 168 6.15 12.37 24.70
CA ALA A 168 5.22 13.04 25.62
C ALA A 168 4.76 12.09 26.73
N ASP A 169 4.51 12.60 27.94
CA ASP A 169 3.79 11.86 28.98
C ASP A 169 2.28 11.90 28.68
N LEU A 170 1.84 11.01 27.78
CA LEU A 170 0.46 10.91 27.33
C LEU A 170 -0.40 10.15 28.35
N THR A 171 0.17 9.15 29.02
CA THR A 171 -0.48 8.35 30.06
C THR A 171 -0.62 9.09 31.40
N ARG A 172 0.14 10.16 31.62
CA ARG A 172 0.17 11.02 32.82
C ARG A 172 0.67 10.29 34.06
N ASP A 173 1.59 9.35 33.87
CA ASP A 173 2.21 8.61 34.94
C ASP A 173 3.56 9.22 35.39
N GLY A 174 3.99 10.28 34.70
CA GLY A 174 5.26 10.97 34.95
C GLY A 174 6.43 10.40 34.15
N ARG A 175 6.21 9.42 33.27
CA ARG A 175 7.21 8.85 32.38
C ARG A 175 6.96 9.30 30.94
N PRO A 176 8.00 9.64 30.18
CA PRO A 176 7.83 9.96 28.77
C PRO A 176 7.38 8.72 27.98
N ASP A 177 6.28 8.84 27.24
CA ASP A 177 5.89 7.87 26.23
C ASP A 177 6.47 8.25 24.86
N LEU A 178 6.52 7.27 23.95
CA LEU A 178 6.84 7.49 22.55
C LEU A 178 5.61 7.26 21.67
N LEU A 179 5.26 8.27 20.89
CA LEU A 179 4.19 8.23 19.91
C LEU A 179 4.80 8.08 18.52
N ILE A 180 4.36 7.09 17.77
CA ILE A 180 4.87 6.73 16.46
C ILE A 180 3.75 6.84 15.46
N PHE A 181 3.91 7.67 14.42
CA PHE A 181 2.92 7.94 13.40
C PHE A 181 3.39 7.40 12.06
N TRP A 182 2.51 6.70 11.34
CA TRP A 182 2.77 6.21 9.99
C TRP A 182 1.47 6.11 9.20
N ARG A 183 1.59 5.85 7.90
CA ARG A 183 0.46 5.59 7.00
C ARG A 183 0.38 4.14 6.52
N GLY A 184 -0.83 3.61 6.46
CA GLY A 184 -1.12 2.28 5.95
C GLY A 184 -0.99 2.17 4.43
N ALA A 185 -1.28 0.98 3.90
CA ALA A 185 -1.18 0.73 2.46
C ALA A 185 -2.19 1.54 1.64
N GLN A 186 -3.33 1.96 2.23
CA GLN A 186 -4.30 2.85 1.59
C GLN A 186 -4.19 4.28 2.13
N ASP A 187 -2.99 4.68 2.56
CA ASP A 187 -2.73 6.02 3.10
C ASP A 187 -3.48 6.32 4.41
N GLU A 188 -3.96 5.29 5.13
CA GLU A 188 -4.70 5.48 6.38
C GLU A 188 -3.74 5.86 7.52
N PRO A 189 -4.02 6.90 8.32
CA PRO A 189 -3.13 7.29 9.40
C PRO A 189 -3.26 6.36 10.60
N TYR A 190 -2.12 5.94 11.14
CA TYR A 190 -2.01 5.17 12.37
C TYR A 190 -1.11 5.88 13.37
N MET A 191 -1.35 5.58 14.64
CA MET A 191 -0.51 5.96 15.76
C MET A 191 -0.26 4.74 16.63
N GLN A 192 0.99 4.53 17.01
CA GLN A 192 1.38 3.55 18.02
C GLN A 192 1.91 4.29 19.23
N LEU A 193 1.40 3.93 20.39
CA LEU A 193 1.87 4.37 21.69
C LEU A 193 2.77 3.28 22.25
N TRP A 194 4.02 3.62 22.50
CA TRP A 194 4.92 2.85 23.34
C TRP A 194 4.96 3.52 24.72
N ASP A 195 4.41 2.82 25.71
CA ASP A 195 4.24 3.31 27.08
C ASP A 195 5.57 3.25 27.84
N GLY A 196 6.03 4.40 28.35
CA GLY A 196 7.30 4.49 29.07
C GLY A 196 7.30 3.79 30.44
N ALA A 197 6.11 3.44 30.95
CA ALA A 197 5.95 2.77 32.24
C ALA A 197 6.31 1.29 32.19
N ASP A 198 5.79 0.60 31.17
CA ASP A 198 5.82 -0.87 31.07
C ASP A 198 6.27 -1.40 29.71
N ALA A 199 6.68 -0.50 28.80
CA ALA A 199 7.07 -0.79 27.42
C ALA A 199 5.96 -1.47 26.60
N SER A 200 4.70 -1.38 27.03
CA SER A 200 3.56 -1.90 26.27
C SER A 200 3.35 -1.09 25.00
N ILE A 201 2.80 -1.77 23.99
CA ILE A 201 2.58 -1.21 22.67
C ILE A 201 1.09 -1.27 22.34
N SER A 202 0.50 -0.11 22.05
CA SER A 202 -0.89 0.01 21.62
C SER A 202 -0.98 0.73 20.28
N THR A 203 -1.76 0.21 19.35
CA THR A 203 -1.97 0.83 18.03
C THR A 203 -3.39 1.38 17.89
N PHE A 204 -3.51 2.56 17.32
CA PHE A 204 -4.74 3.30 17.14
C PHE A 204 -4.85 3.89 15.73
N GLU A 205 -6.05 3.87 15.18
CA GLU A 205 -6.35 4.40 13.85
C GLU A 205 -6.79 5.86 13.88
N GLY A 206 -6.51 6.58 12.79
CA GLY A 206 -7.05 7.91 12.51
C GLY A 206 -6.24 9.07 13.08
N PHE A 207 -5.22 8.81 13.89
CA PHE A 207 -4.40 9.86 14.52
C PHE A 207 -3.22 10.23 13.63
N THR A 208 -3.07 11.53 13.39
CA THR A 208 -2.08 12.10 12.48
C THR A 208 -0.96 12.85 13.21
N GLY A 209 -1.18 13.19 14.47
CA GLY A 209 -0.15 13.84 15.29
C GLY A 209 -0.55 14.25 16.68
N ILE A 210 0.16 15.24 17.22
CA ILE A 210 -0.11 15.82 18.53
C ILE A 210 -0.12 17.34 18.49
N ARG A 211 -0.82 17.93 19.45
CA ARG A 211 -0.79 19.36 19.77
C ARG A 211 -0.47 19.56 21.23
N ARG A 212 0.55 20.38 21.50
CA ARG A 212 0.88 20.82 22.86
C ARG A 212 0.06 22.08 23.16
N ALA A 213 -0.84 21.98 24.12
CA ALA A 213 -1.63 23.10 24.62
C ALA A 213 -0.92 23.83 25.77
N ALA A 214 -1.45 25.00 26.15
CA ALA A 214 -0.97 25.69 27.34
C ALA A 214 -1.10 24.78 28.59
N ARG A 215 -0.10 24.81 29.49
CA ARG A 215 0.03 23.94 30.68
C ARG A 215 0.55 22.52 30.43
N ALA A 216 1.36 22.31 29.40
CA ALA A 216 1.99 21.02 29.10
C ALA A 216 0.99 19.88 28.79
N GLU A 217 -0.26 20.20 28.48
CA GLU A 217 -1.22 19.20 28.02
C GLU A 217 -0.89 18.79 26.58
N VAL A 218 -0.82 17.48 26.34
CA VAL A 218 -0.67 16.89 25.01
C VAL A 218 -2.02 16.37 24.55
N LEU A 219 -2.47 16.84 23.39
CA LEU A 219 -3.69 16.38 22.73
C LEU A 219 -3.31 15.65 21.45
N LEU A 220 -3.98 14.53 21.19
CA LEU A 220 -3.82 13.79 19.93
C LEU A 220 -4.64 14.46 18.83
N GLU A 221 -4.06 14.59 17.65
CA GLU A 221 -4.72 15.17 16.48
C GLU A 221 -5.26 14.06 15.57
N LYS A 222 -6.55 14.12 15.23
CA LYS A 222 -7.10 13.48 14.04
C LYS A 222 -7.36 14.56 12.99
N LYS A 223 -6.42 14.70 12.06
CA LYS A 223 -6.53 15.65 10.96
C LYS A 223 -7.12 14.97 9.74
N LEU A 224 -8.16 15.58 9.19
CA LEU A 224 -8.70 15.24 7.90
C LEU A 224 -8.59 16.43 6.96
N GLN A 225 -7.94 16.24 5.82
CA GLN A 225 -7.67 17.31 4.87
C GLN A 225 -8.12 16.90 3.47
N THR A 226 -8.95 17.74 2.87
CA THR A 226 -9.32 17.74 1.45
C THR A 226 -8.70 18.98 0.79
N PRO A 227 -8.73 19.13 -0.54
CA PRO A 227 -8.30 20.36 -1.20
C PRO A 227 -9.05 21.61 -0.70
N PHE A 228 -10.30 21.45 -0.26
CA PHE A 228 -11.18 22.57 0.08
C PHE A 228 -11.32 22.82 1.57
N ARG A 229 -11.07 21.81 2.40
CA ARG A 229 -11.37 21.86 3.83
C ARG A 229 -10.39 21.03 4.64
N GLU A 230 -10.02 21.57 5.79
CA GLU A 230 -9.27 20.90 6.82
C GLU A 230 -10.11 20.86 8.09
N THR A 231 -10.22 19.69 8.69
CA THR A 231 -10.80 19.52 10.03
C THR A 231 -9.78 18.86 10.94
N VAL A 232 -9.65 19.36 12.15
CA VAL A 232 -8.74 18.82 13.16
C VAL A 232 -9.53 18.55 14.43
N GLY A 233 -9.68 17.27 14.78
CA GLY A 233 -10.16 16.86 16.09
C GLY A 233 -8.98 16.73 17.05
N LEU A 234 -9.04 17.42 18.19
CA LEU A 234 -8.07 17.33 19.27
C LEU A 234 -8.65 16.47 20.40
N TYR A 235 -8.00 15.34 20.66
CA TYR A 235 -8.46 14.33 21.61
C TYR A 235 -7.53 14.25 22.81
N ARG A 236 -8.10 14.07 23.98
CA ARG A 236 -7.37 13.72 25.19
C ARG A 236 -7.37 12.20 25.34
N TYR A 237 -6.19 11.64 25.54
CA TYR A 237 -6.03 10.24 25.93
C TYR A 237 -6.42 10.06 27.40
N GLN A 238 -7.23 9.05 27.68
CA GLN A 238 -7.66 8.67 29.02
C GLN A 238 -7.38 7.17 29.20
N PRO A 239 -6.25 6.78 29.83
CA PRO A 239 -6.00 5.40 30.14
C PRO A 239 -7.04 4.94 31.18
N VAL A 240 -7.71 3.83 30.90
CA VAL A 240 -8.65 3.21 31.83
C VAL A 240 -8.11 1.82 32.17
N PRO A 241 -7.76 1.55 33.44
CA PRO A 241 -7.24 0.25 33.83
C PRO A 241 -8.22 -0.87 33.43
N HIS A 242 -7.69 -1.89 32.76
CA HIS A 242 -8.44 -3.08 32.31
C HIS A 242 -9.54 -2.84 31.26
N GLU A 243 -9.60 -1.65 30.68
CA GLU A 243 -10.52 -1.33 29.59
C GLU A 243 -9.76 -0.82 28.36
N SER A 244 -10.45 -0.77 27.22
CA SER A 244 -9.89 -0.13 26.03
C SER A 244 -9.66 1.36 26.30
N PRO A 245 -8.54 1.92 25.81
CA PRO A 245 -8.24 3.33 26.00
C PRO A 245 -9.36 4.23 25.47
N GLN A 246 -9.66 5.29 26.22
CA GLN A 246 -10.71 6.23 25.87
C GLN A 246 -10.10 7.50 25.27
N PHE A 247 -10.77 8.02 24.24
CA PHE A 247 -10.35 9.25 23.55
C PHE A 247 -11.46 10.29 23.65
N GLN A 248 -11.26 11.28 24.52
CA GLN A 248 -12.22 12.35 24.71
C GLN A 248 -11.93 13.50 23.74
N LEU A 249 -12.85 13.79 22.82
CA LEU A 249 -12.74 14.99 21.98
C LEU A 249 -12.80 16.25 22.87
N VAL A 250 -11.72 17.04 22.87
CA VAL A 250 -11.59 18.29 23.63
C VAL A 250 -12.03 19.47 22.79
N ARG A 251 -11.60 19.49 21.51
CA ARG A 251 -11.85 20.59 20.59
C ARG A 251 -11.88 20.08 19.16
N ALA A 252 -12.77 20.65 18.35
CA ALA A 252 -12.75 20.49 16.90
C ALA A 252 -12.44 21.84 16.26
N GLU A 253 -11.57 21.82 15.26
CA GLU A 253 -11.20 22.98 14.45
C GLU A 253 -11.57 22.69 13.00
N ASP A 254 -12.00 23.74 12.30
CA ASP A 254 -12.56 23.65 10.97
C ASP A 254 -12.05 24.84 10.17
N ARG A 255 -11.38 24.56 9.06
CA ARG A 255 -10.76 25.57 8.21
C ARG A 255 -11.11 25.29 6.76
N THR A 256 -11.73 26.27 6.11
CA THR A 256 -11.85 26.28 4.65
C THR A 256 -10.50 26.65 4.05
N LEU A 257 -9.95 25.78 3.21
CA LEU A 257 -8.68 25.99 2.52
C LEU A 257 -8.89 26.68 1.17
N GLN A 258 -9.86 26.19 0.41
CA GLN A 258 -10.27 26.75 -0.88
C GLN A 258 -11.79 26.88 -0.90
N ARG A 259 -12.27 27.98 -1.46
CA ARG A 259 -13.69 28.11 -1.76
C ARG A 259 -13.96 27.40 -3.07
N ALA A 260 -14.94 26.49 -3.06
CA ALA A 260 -15.56 26.00 -4.29
C ALA A 260 -16.57 27.06 -4.76
N ASP A 261 -16.15 27.92 -5.70
CA ASP A 261 -16.93 29.07 -6.16
C ASP A 261 -17.69 28.76 -7.47
N VAL A 262 -17.26 27.73 -8.21
CA VAL A 262 -17.97 27.24 -9.40
C VAL A 262 -18.52 25.81 -9.19
N GLU A 263 -19.43 25.40 -10.06
CA GLU A 263 -20.12 24.09 -9.96
C GLU A 263 -19.14 22.91 -9.98
N ALA A 264 -18.18 22.93 -10.91
CA ALA A 264 -17.18 21.87 -11.03
C ALA A 264 -16.36 21.70 -9.74
N GLU A 265 -15.92 22.80 -9.13
CA GLU A 265 -15.21 22.79 -7.84
C GLU A 265 -16.11 22.29 -6.70
N THR A 266 -17.41 22.57 -6.76
CA THR A 266 -18.36 22.10 -5.72
C THR A 266 -18.56 20.59 -5.80
N VAL A 267 -18.63 20.03 -7.01
CA VAL A 267 -18.67 18.58 -7.23
C VAL A 267 -17.38 17.94 -6.76
N GLU A 268 -16.23 18.51 -7.13
CA GLU A 268 -14.92 18.03 -6.67
C GLU A 268 -14.82 18.07 -5.14
N ALA A 269 -15.19 19.18 -4.52
CA ALA A 269 -15.17 19.34 -3.07
C ALA A 269 -16.09 18.36 -2.34
N PHE A 270 -17.26 18.08 -2.92
CA PHE A 270 -18.16 17.04 -2.43
C PHE A 270 -17.51 15.66 -2.49
N LEU A 271 -17.01 15.26 -3.66
CA LEU A 271 -16.41 13.95 -3.87
C LEU A 271 -15.17 13.75 -2.98
N SER A 272 -14.27 14.74 -2.91
CA SER A 272 -13.12 14.68 -2.00
C SER A 272 -13.54 14.59 -0.54
N SER A 273 -14.64 15.24 -0.14
CA SER A 273 -15.16 15.12 1.23
C SER A 273 -15.73 13.73 1.51
N VAL A 274 -16.41 13.11 0.53
CA VAL A 274 -16.92 11.73 0.66
C VAL A 274 -15.77 10.73 0.75
N GLU A 275 -14.77 10.85 -0.12
CA GLU A 275 -13.57 10.00 -0.14
C GLU A 275 -12.78 10.10 1.17
N ALA A 276 -12.66 11.32 1.70
CA ALA A 276 -12.06 11.57 3.01
C ALA A 276 -12.93 11.12 4.20
N GLY A 277 -14.19 10.74 3.99
CA GLY A 277 -15.13 10.46 5.09
C GLY A 277 -15.58 11.72 5.87
N ASP A 278 -15.34 12.92 5.34
CA ASP A 278 -15.81 14.19 5.89
C ASP A 278 -17.30 14.41 5.60
N ARG A 279 -18.16 13.74 6.38
CA ARG A 279 -19.62 13.85 6.23
C ARG A 279 -20.12 15.29 6.32
N LYS A 280 -19.53 16.12 7.18
CA LYS A 280 -19.92 17.53 7.33
C LYS A 280 -19.51 18.35 6.10
N GLY A 281 -18.37 18.02 5.48
CA GLY A 281 -17.88 18.68 4.27
C GLY A 281 -18.73 18.31 3.07
N ALA A 282 -19.03 17.02 2.93
CA ALA A 282 -19.96 16.53 1.92
C ALA A 282 -21.33 17.22 2.06
N ALA A 283 -21.88 17.29 3.27
CA ALA A 283 -23.14 18.01 3.53
C ALA A 283 -23.04 19.51 3.23
N LEU A 284 -21.90 20.17 3.51
CA LEU A 284 -21.68 21.59 3.22
C LEU A 284 -21.71 21.87 1.71
N TYR A 285 -21.04 21.04 0.90
CA TYR A 285 -21.02 21.21 -0.55
C TYR A 285 -22.33 20.77 -1.22
N LEU A 286 -23.08 19.86 -0.61
CA LEU A 286 -24.49 19.62 -0.95
C LEU A 286 -25.39 20.83 -0.60
N ALA A 287 -25.15 21.48 0.54
CA ALA A 287 -25.95 22.59 1.04
C ALA A 287 -25.81 23.89 0.23
N LYS A 288 -24.72 24.07 -0.53
CA LYS A 288 -24.64 25.12 -1.56
C LYS A 288 -25.66 24.93 -2.70
N GLY A 289 -26.30 23.76 -2.79
CA GLY A 289 -27.45 23.46 -3.63
C GLY A 289 -28.81 23.50 -2.90
N PHE A 290 -28.97 22.90 -1.71
CA PHE A 290 -30.13 23.02 -0.79
C PHE A 290 -29.77 22.33 0.55
N PRO A 291 -30.25 22.80 1.73
CA PRO A 291 -29.96 22.13 3.00
C PRO A 291 -30.75 20.82 3.15
N LEU A 292 -30.11 19.76 3.65
CA LEU A 292 -30.80 18.57 4.14
C LEU A 292 -30.41 18.33 5.61
N PRO A 293 -31.32 18.60 6.56
CA PRO A 293 -31.19 18.09 7.92
C PRO A 293 -31.63 16.62 7.97
N ASP A 294 -30.94 15.82 8.79
CA ASP A 294 -31.28 14.44 9.18
C ASP A 294 -31.41 13.40 8.05
N LEU A 295 -30.31 13.00 7.39
CA LEU A 295 -30.41 11.95 6.36
C LEU A 295 -29.40 10.81 6.46
N HIS A 296 -29.96 9.59 6.35
CA HIS A 296 -29.37 8.25 6.44
C HIS A 296 -28.98 7.68 5.06
N PHE A 297 -28.09 8.33 4.30
CA PHE A 297 -27.66 7.82 2.99
C PHE A 297 -26.15 7.57 2.91
N TYR A 298 -25.76 6.63 2.06
CA TYR A 298 -24.41 6.50 1.51
C TYR A 298 -24.50 6.24 -0.02
N GLY A 299 -23.61 6.86 -0.80
CA GLY A 299 -23.60 6.74 -2.27
C GLY A 299 -22.78 5.56 -2.74
N HIS A 300 -23.24 4.83 -3.75
CA HIS A 300 -22.42 3.84 -4.45
C HIS A 300 -22.75 3.81 -5.94
N GLU A 301 -21.68 3.73 -6.73
CA GLU A 301 -21.63 3.48 -8.17
C GLU A 301 -21.99 4.68 -9.06
N ILE A 302 -20.93 5.23 -9.67
CA ILE A 302 -21.04 6.14 -10.80
C ILE A 302 -20.96 5.27 -12.06
N GLU A 303 -22.09 4.95 -12.68
CA GLU A 303 -22.08 4.26 -13.98
C GLU A 303 -21.61 5.25 -15.05
N SER A 304 -20.49 4.91 -15.71
CA SER A 304 -20.03 5.57 -16.93
C SER A 304 -21.02 5.27 -18.06
N VAL A 305 -21.74 6.29 -18.53
CA VAL A 305 -22.57 6.18 -19.72
C VAL A 305 -21.88 6.95 -20.86
N GLU A 306 -21.79 6.35 -22.04
CA GLU A 306 -21.11 6.92 -23.22
C GLU A 306 -21.38 8.42 -23.44
N GLY A 307 -20.31 9.21 -23.54
CA GLY A 307 -20.36 10.64 -23.84
C GLY A 307 -20.38 11.53 -22.60
N ALA A 308 -21.30 12.50 -22.57
CA ALA A 308 -21.39 13.54 -21.55
C ALA A 308 -22.51 13.21 -20.54
N LYS A 309 -22.63 11.95 -20.11
CA LYS A 309 -23.69 11.51 -19.20
C LYS A 309 -23.10 10.57 -18.16
N SER A 310 -23.48 10.77 -16.91
CA SER A 310 -23.13 9.87 -15.82
C SER A 310 -24.38 9.55 -15.05
N ALA A 311 -24.42 8.40 -14.40
CA ALA A 311 -25.43 8.16 -13.41
C ALA A 311 -24.77 7.89 -12.07
N VAL A 312 -25.38 8.37 -11.00
CA VAL A 312 -24.96 8.09 -9.63
C VAL A 312 -26.10 7.35 -8.97
N SER A 313 -25.84 6.16 -8.46
CA SER A 313 -26.79 5.51 -7.55
C SER A 313 -26.48 5.91 -6.11
N VAL A 314 -27.53 6.23 -5.35
CA VAL A 314 -27.43 6.50 -3.91
C VAL A 314 -28.37 5.57 -3.18
N TYR A 315 -27.88 4.96 -2.11
CA TYR A 315 -28.61 3.96 -1.34
C TYR A 315 -29.05 4.56 0.00
N GLU A 316 -30.31 4.29 0.35
CA GLU A 316 -30.91 4.65 1.64
C GLU A 316 -30.84 3.46 2.59
N TRP A 317 -30.20 3.64 3.75
CA TRP A 317 -30.23 2.61 4.80
C TRP A 317 -31.55 2.68 5.55
N LEU A 318 -32.28 1.57 5.64
CA LEU A 318 -33.40 1.46 6.57
C LEU A 318 -32.88 1.20 7.99
N THR A 319 -31.82 0.38 8.11
CA THR A 319 -31.06 0.10 9.33
C THR A 319 -29.61 -0.25 8.97
N PRO A 320 -28.62 -0.12 9.87
CA PRO A 320 -27.24 -0.54 9.59
C PRO A 320 -27.19 -1.99 9.10
N GLY A 321 -26.72 -2.23 7.87
CA GLY A 321 -26.65 -3.57 7.26
C GLY A 321 -27.86 -4.00 6.41
N TYR A 322 -28.91 -3.17 6.25
CA TYR A 322 -30.06 -3.45 5.38
C TYR A 322 -30.52 -2.23 4.54
N TYR A 323 -30.64 -2.39 3.22
CA TYR A 323 -31.11 -1.36 2.26
C TYR A 323 -32.33 -1.87 1.46
N ASP A 324 -33.30 -0.99 1.16
CA ASP A 324 -34.54 -1.37 0.43
C ASP A 324 -34.91 -0.39 -0.71
N VAL A 325 -34.34 0.82 -0.73
CA VAL A 325 -34.64 1.83 -1.77
C VAL A 325 -33.35 2.34 -2.39
N GLU A 326 -33.14 2.00 -3.66
CA GLU A 326 -32.11 2.58 -4.52
C GLU A 326 -32.69 3.85 -5.18
N LYS A 327 -31.96 4.96 -5.14
CA LYS A 327 -32.31 6.16 -5.89
C LYS A 327 -31.26 6.40 -6.96
N TYR A 328 -31.72 6.38 -8.21
CA TYR A 328 -30.87 6.58 -9.39
C TYR A 328 -30.90 8.07 -9.79
N PHE A 329 -29.73 8.69 -9.87
CA PHE A 329 -29.54 10.06 -10.32
C PHE A 329 -28.93 10.03 -11.71
N ALA A 330 -29.68 10.46 -12.73
CA ALA A 330 -29.11 10.65 -14.07
C ALA A 330 -28.53 12.06 -14.16
N LEU A 331 -27.22 12.16 -14.39
CA LEU A 331 -26.46 13.39 -14.58
C LEU A 331 -26.13 13.56 -16.07
N ASP A 332 -26.43 14.72 -16.65
CA ASP A 332 -25.96 15.11 -17.98
C ASP A 332 -24.85 16.17 -17.80
N LEU A 333 -23.63 15.88 -18.25
CA LEU A 333 -22.57 16.86 -18.43
C LEU A 333 -22.90 17.73 -19.65
N VAL A 334 -23.29 18.98 -19.41
CA VAL A 334 -23.54 19.94 -20.48
C VAL A 334 -22.24 20.67 -20.78
N ARG A 335 -21.61 20.30 -21.88
CA ARG A 335 -20.39 20.96 -22.37
C ARG A 335 -20.77 22.22 -23.13
N GLN A 336 -20.46 23.39 -22.57
CA GLN A 336 -20.62 24.66 -23.26
C GLN A 336 -19.29 25.08 -23.90
N PRO A 337 -19.27 25.60 -25.15
CA PRO A 337 -18.03 25.85 -25.89
C PRO A 337 -17.07 26.85 -25.22
N ASP A 338 -17.62 27.78 -24.42
CA ASP A 338 -16.88 28.94 -23.91
C ASP A 338 -16.92 29.02 -22.36
N ALA A 339 -17.28 27.94 -21.66
CA ALA A 339 -17.42 27.89 -20.19
C ALA A 339 -16.97 26.54 -19.58
N VAL A 340 -16.80 26.50 -18.26
CA VAL A 340 -16.52 25.26 -17.49
C VAL A 340 -17.65 24.26 -17.71
N SER A 341 -17.34 22.98 -17.87
CA SER A 341 -18.36 21.94 -18.09
C SER A 341 -19.18 21.74 -16.81
N GLU A 342 -20.50 21.69 -16.91
CA GLU A 342 -21.45 21.60 -15.78
C GLU A 342 -22.21 20.27 -15.79
N TRP A 343 -22.46 19.68 -14.62
CA TRP A 343 -23.22 18.45 -14.44
C TRP A 343 -24.66 18.76 -14.02
N LYS A 344 -25.62 18.58 -14.92
CA LYS A 344 -27.04 18.77 -14.62
C LYS A 344 -27.72 17.47 -14.22
N ILE A 345 -28.32 17.44 -13.03
CA ILE A 345 -29.23 16.34 -12.65
C ILE A 345 -30.45 16.41 -13.56
N ARG A 346 -30.54 15.47 -14.50
CA ARG A 346 -31.61 15.41 -15.49
C ARG A 346 -32.87 14.75 -14.94
N ALA A 347 -32.70 13.72 -14.11
CA ALA A 347 -33.81 12.99 -13.51
C ALA A 347 -33.38 12.24 -12.25
N ILE A 348 -34.30 12.14 -11.28
CA ILE A 348 -34.18 11.27 -10.11
C ILE A 348 -35.25 10.19 -10.26
N LYS A 349 -34.86 8.93 -10.28
CA LYS A 349 -35.79 7.80 -10.39
C LYS A 349 -35.61 6.87 -9.18
N PRO A 350 -36.68 6.59 -8.40
CA PRO A 350 -36.62 5.52 -7.42
C PRO A 350 -36.55 4.19 -8.15
N ARG A 351 -35.68 3.29 -7.71
CA ARG A 351 -35.55 1.93 -8.18
C ARG A 351 -35.77 1.01 -6.97
N VAL A 352 -36.83 0.21 -7.01
CA VAL A 352 -37.11 -0.76 -5.97
C VAL A 352 -36.48 -2.07 -6.40
N HIS A 353 -35.63 -2.66 -5.56
CA HIS A 353 -34.97 -3.91 -5.91
C HIS A 353 -36.01 -5.04 -6.02
N GLY A 354 -36.09 -5.71 -7.18
CA GLY A 354 -36.97 -6.88 -7.39
C GLY A 354 -38.27 -6.66 -8.21
N LYS A 355 -38.42 -5.57 -8.97
CA LYS A 355 -39.50 -5.41 -9.97
C LYS A 355 -39.01 -4.87 -11.30
#